data_AF-A0A2T4C208-F1
#
_entry.id   AF-A0A2T4C208-F1
#
_cell.length_a   1.000
_cell.length_b   1.000
_cell.length_c   1.000
_cell.angle_alpha   90.00
_cell.angle_beta   90.00
_cell.angle_gamma   90.00
#
_symmetry.space_group_name_H-M   'P 1'
#
loop_
_entity.id
_entity.type
_entity.pdbx_description
1 polymer ?
#
loop_
_entity_poly.entity_id
_entity_poly.type
_entity_poly.pdbx_seq_one_letter_code
_entity_poly.pdbx_strand_id
1 'polypeptide(L)'
;PNHPVQVQGYVGLFTWLVVQYDDIVGLGNVAGNEMLEDALKFHARFFRGEPQGNNLLEGIAILLREADDHFDTVMANMLQISVLKFLTSNLLERHDGFQNMKVTRAGIKFPDFYRDMSGMNVAYAVFCYPKAQYPDAAAYLEAIPDMARFIDISNDVLSFYKEEVGGDTRNFLHNRANTTGKPILEVLKEVSKETMDCAKRVEQILKGRGVYEQSWQDSVRGYMAMHTTNPRYKMSDMGLGEEHPLAPFEHKIGEFFDRVNNAS
;
A
#
# COMPACT_ATOMS: atom_id res chain seq x y z
N PRO A 1 -0.95 12.11 10.34
CA PRO A 1 -1.83 12.95 11.22
C PRO A 1 -1.62 14.46 11.06
N ASN A 2 -0.39 14.92 10.77
CA ASN A 2 -0.03 16.35 10.78
C ASN A 2 -0.12 17.04 9.39
N HIS A 3 -0.57 16.33 8.35
CA HIS A 3 -0.72 16.88 6.99
C HIS A 3 -1.93 17.83 6.90
N PRO A 4 -1.99 18.74 5.89
CA PRO A 4 -3.19 19.52 5.64
C PRO A 4 -4.41 18.62 5.45
N VAL A 5 -5.58 19.06 5.92
CA VAL A 5 -6.83 18.27 5.87
C VAL A 5 -7.15 17.79 4.46
N GLN A 6 -6.92 18.62 3.44
CA GLN A 6 -7.10 18.25 2.04
C GLN A 6 -6.22 17.06 1.64
N VAL A 7 -4.95 17.04 2.07
CA VAL A 7 -4.04 15.93 1.78
C VAL A 7 -4.41 14.68 2.57
N GLN A 8 -4.88 14.83 3.82
CA GLN A 8 -5.42 13.69 4.56
C GLN A 8 -6.64 13.08 3.85
N GLY A 9 -7.55 13.92 3.34
CA GLY A 9 -8.68 13.51 2.52
C GLY A 9 -8.26 12.82 1.23
N TYR A 10 -7.29 13.39 0.50
CA TYR A 10 -6.70 12.79 -0.69
C TYR A 10 -6.12 11.40 -0.39
N VAL A 11 -5.24 11.27 0.60
CA VAL A 11 -4.59 9.99 0.94
C VAL A 11 -5.58 8.95 1.45
N GLY A 12 -6.58 9.38 2.23
CA GLY A 12 -7.64 8.52 2.75
C GLY A 12 -8.54 7.97 1.64
N LEU A 13 -9.04 8.84 0.76
CA LEU A 13 -9.86 8.45 -0.40
C LEU A 13 -9.05 7.59 -1.37
N PHE A 14 -7.80 7.99 -1.64
CA PHE A 14 -6.86 7.23 -2.45
C PHE A 14 -6.71 5.80 -1.93
N THR A 15 -6.35 5.65 -0.65
CA THR A 15 -6.12 4.34 0.00
C THR A 15 -7.39 3.49 -0.04
N TRP A 16 -8.55 4.10 0.19
CA TRP A 16 -9.82 3.38 0.11
C TRP A 16 -10.10 2.85 -1.30
N LEU A 17 -9.98 3.68 -2.34
CA LEU A 17 -10.24 3.27 -3.72
C LEU A 17 -9.30 2.15 -4.20
N VAL A 18 -8.01 2.22 -3.89
CA VAL A 18 -7.05 1.19 -4.32
C VAL A 18 -7.25 -0.14 -3.59
N VAL A 19 -7.66 -0.11 -2.31
CA VAL A 19 -8.04 -1.32 -1.57
C VAL A 19 -9.31 -1.95 -2.17
N GLN A 20 -10.31 -1.14 -2.52
CA GLN A 20 -11.50 -1.65 -3.22
C GLN A 20 -11.14 -2.26 -4.58
N TYR A 21 -10.22 -1.63 -5.32
CA TYR A 21 -9.75 -2.19 -6.59
C TYR A 21 -9.06 -3.55 -6.39
N ASP A 22 -8.22 -3.69 -5.36
CA ASP A 22 -7.54 -4.96 -5.00
C ASP A 22 -8.54 -6.08 -4.69
N ASP A 23 -9.52 -5.78 -3.83
CA ASP A 23 -10.54 -6.73 -3.42
C ASP A 23 -11.46 -7.14 -4.59
N ILE A 24 -11.75 -6.24 -5.53
CA ILE A 24 -12.66 -6.54 -6.63
C ILE A 24 -11.91 -7.22 -7.79
N VAL A 25 -10.76 -6.69 -8.19
CA VAL A 25 -10.02 -7.14 -9.39
C VAL A 25 -9.03 -8.27 -9.06
N GLY A 26 -8.31 -8.18 -7.94
CA GLY A 26 -7.34 -9.18 -7.50
C GLY A 26 -8.00 -10.44 -6.93
N LEU A 27 -8.98 -10.27 -6.03
CA LEU A 27 -9.73 -11.40 -5.45
C LEU A 27 -10.89 -11.80 -6.38
N GLY A 28 -10.56 -12.57 -7.41
CA GLY A 28 -11.41 -12.96 -8.55
C GLY A 28 -12.74 -13.67 -8.29
N ASN A 29 -13.28 -13.66 -7.07
CA ASN A 29 -14.62 -14.13 -6.71
C ASN A 29 -15.67 -13.01 -6.72
N VAL A 30 -15.28 -11.72 -6.82
CA VAL A 30 -16.20 -10.57 -6.69
C VAL A 30 -16.39 -9.81 -8.00
N ALA A 31 -15.36 -9.67 -8.85
CA ALA A 31 -15.54 -9.03 -10.16
C ALA A 31 -16.38 -9.88 -11.11
N GLY A 32 -17.51 -9.34 -11.56
CA GLY A 32 -18.08 -9.73 -12.84
C GLY A 32 -17.10 -9.46 -13.97
N ASN A 33 -17.22 -10.18 -15.09
CA ASN A 33 -16.33 -10.05 -16.25
C ASN A 33 -16.18 -8.58 -16.72
N GLU A 34 -17.21 -7.76 -16.54
CA GLU A 34 -17.24 -6.33 -16.89
C GLU A 34 -16.18 -5.50 -16.15
N MET A 35 -16.02 -5.68 -14.82
CA MET A 35 -15.02 -4.92 -14.06
C MET A 35 -13.59 -5.27 -14.47
N LEU A 36 -13.34 -6.55 -14.77
CA LEU A 36 -12.03 -6.99 -15.29
C LEU A 36 -11.76 -6.39 -16.67
N GLU A 37 -12.74 -6.39 -17.56
CA GLU A 37 -12.63 -5.77 -18.89
C GLU A 37 -12.36 -4.26 -18.83
N ASP A 38 -12.96 -3.56 -17.88
CA ASP A 38 -12.71 -2.15 -17.64
C ASP A 38 -11.33 -1.90 -17.06
N ALA A 39 -10.92 -2.69 -16.07
CA ALA A 39 -9.58 -2.61 -15.47
C ALA A 39 -8.47 -2.83 -16.51
N LEU A 40 -8.64 -3.79 -17.44
CA LEU A 40 -7.73 -4.03 -18.57
C LEU A 40 -7.57 -2.81 -19.49
N LYS A 41 -8.58 -1.94 -19.57
CA LYS A 41 -8.57 -0.72 -20.42
C LYS A 41 -8.04 0.50 -19.67
N PHE A 42 -7.83 0.42 -18.34
CA PHE A 42 -7.52 1.57 -17.50
C PHE A 42 -6.34 2.40 -18.01
N HIS A 43 -5.18 1.77 -18.20
CA HIS A 43 -3.96 2.45 -18.63
C HIS A 43 -4.15 3.12 -19.99
N ALA A 44 -4.72 2.41 -20.96
CA ALA A 44 -4.92 2.93 -22.30
C ALA A 44 -5.85 4.17 -22.31
N ARG A 45 -6.93 4.13 -21.54
CA ARG A 45 -7.85 5.28 -21.37
C ARG A 45 -7.18 6.43 -20.63
N PHE A 46 -6.47 6.13 -19.54
CA PHE A 46 -5.75 7.12 -18.73
C PHE A 46 -4.78 7.93 -19.57
N PHE A 47 -3.91 7.29 -20.35
CA PHE A 47 -2.93 7.98 -21.19
C PHE A 47 -3.54 8.70 -22.41
N ARG A 48 -4.75 8.34 -22.83
CA ARG A 48 -5.49 9.05 -23.88
C ARG A 48 -6.37 10.20 -23.36
N GLY A 49 -6.48 10.36 -22.04
CA GLY A 49 -7.41 11.31 -21.43
C GLY A 49 -8.88 10.93 -21.62
N GLU A 50 -9.17 9.65 -21.81
CA GLU A 50 -10.53 9.13 -21.96
C GLU A 50 -11.15 8.82 -20.58
N PRO A 51 -12.48 8.98 -20.42
CA PRO A 51 -13.19 8.54 -19.21
C PRO A 51 -13.01 7.04 -18.95
N GLN A 52 -12.89 6.67 -17.68
CA GLN A 52 -12.81 5.29 -17.23
C GLN A 52 -14.16 4.57 -17.31
N GLY A 53 -14.14 3.24 -17.26
CA GLY A 53 -15.33 2.41 -17.47
C GLY A 53 -16.38 2.52 -16.36
N ASN A 54 -15.95 2.92 -15.16
CA ASN A 54 -16.81 3.07 -13.99
C ASN A 54 -16.23 4.09 -12.99
N ASN A 55 -17.04 4.45 -11.98
CA ASN A 55 -16.71 5.50 -11.01
C ASN A 55 -15.51 5.15 -10.11
N LEU A 56 -15.27 3.87 -9.80
CA LEU A 56 -14.11 3.46 -9.01
C LEU A 56 -12.82 3.77 -9.76
N LEU A 57 -12.74 3.33 -11.02
CA LEU A 57 -11.60 3.59 -11.90
C LEU A 57 -11.46 5.08 -12.22
N GLU A 58 -12.57 5.78 -12.46
CA GLU A 58 -12.52 7.23 -12.72
C GLU A 58 -11.98 7.98 -11.49
N GLY A 59 -12.41 7.60 -10.28
CA GLY A 59 -11.89 8.17 -9.03
C GLY A 59 -10.38 7.98 -8.89
N ILE A 60 -9.86 6.78 -9.17
CA ILE A 60 -8.41 6.53 -9.17
C ILE A 60 -7.71 7.40 -10.23
N ALA A 61 -8.26 7.50 -11.44
CA ALA A 61 -7.69 8.31 -12.51
C ALA A 61 -7.66 9.81 -12.16
N ILE A 62 -8.70 10.33 -11.50
CA ILE A 62 -8.75 11.71 -11.01
C ILE A 62 -7.64 11.95 -9.98
N LEU A 63 -7.54 11.10 -8.95
CA LEU A 63 -6.51 11.25 -7.91
C LEU A 63 -5.09 11.18 -8.48
N LEU A 64 -4.85 10.28 -9.44
CA LEU A 64 -3.56 10.23 -10.12
C LEU A 64 -3.21 11.55 -10.81
N ARG A 65 -4.18 12.23 -11.43
CA ARG A 65 -3.98 13.54 -12.06
C ARG A 65 -3.78 14.65 -11.03
N GLU A 66 -4.49 14.59 -9.90
CA GLU A 66 -4.39 15.55 -8.78
C GLU A 66 -3.10 15.41 -7.96
N ALA A 67 -2.32 14.33 -8.13
CA ALA A 67 -1.11 14.09 -7.34
C ALA A 67 -0.10 15.27 -7.42
N ASP A 68 0.06 15.90 -8.58
CA ASP A 68 0.96 17.05 -8.77
C ASP A 68 0.50 18.27 -7.97
N ASP A 69 -0.79 18.39 -7.62
CA ASP A 69 -1.30 19.51 -6.80
C ASP A 69 -0.83 19.42 -5.35
N HIS A 70 -0.51 18.22 -4.87
CA HIS A 70 -0.20 17.95 -3.46
C HIS A 70 1.28 17.60 -3.20
N PHE A 71 1.99 17.07 -4.19
CA PHE A 71 3.36 16.58 -4.05
C PHE A 71 4.29 17.26 -5.04
N ASP A 72 5.60 17.22 -4.78
CA ASP A 72 6.62 17.65 -5.75
C ASP A 72 6.41 16.93 -7.09
N THR A 73 6.61 17.61 -8.21
CA THR A 73 6.27 17.07 -9.54
C THR A 73 6.98 15.76 -9.87
N VAL A 74 8.25 15.62 -9.50
CA VAL A 74 8.98 14.36 -9.74
C VAL A 74 8.46 13.28 -8.81
N MET A 75 8.14 13.63 -7.57
CA MET A 75 7.58 12.68 -6.59
C MET A 75 6.15 12.26 -6.92
N ALA A 76 5.33 13.16 -7.46
CA ALA A 76 4.01 12.87 -7.99
C ALA A 76 4.09 11.88 -9.15
N ASN A 77 5.04 12.05 -10.07
CA ASN A 77 5.29 11.08 -11.14
C ASN A 77 5.71 9.70 -10.59
N MET A 78 6.58 9.66 -9.57
CA MET A 78 6.98 8.41 -8.91
C MET A 78 5.81 7.70 -8.23
N LEU A 79 4.95 8.45 -7.55
CA LEU A 79 3.68 7.97 -7.01
C LEU A 79 2.82 7.38 -8.13
N GLN A 80 2.57 8.13 -9.21
CA GLN A 80 1.75 7.66 -10.32
C GLN A 80 2.27 6.34 -10.91
N ILE A 81 3.58 6.22 -11.11
CA ILE A 81 4.21 4.97 -11.58
C ILE A 81 3.95 3.82 -10.60
N SER A 82 4.10 4.06 -9.30
CA SER A 82 3.87 3.06 -8.24
C SER A 82 2.43 2.54 -8.26
N VAL A 83 1.45 3.43 -8.46
CA VAL A 83 0.04 3.04 -8.53
C VAL A 83 -0.28 2.32 -9.84
N LEU A 84 0.25 2.80 -10.97
CA LEU A 84 0.05 2.14 -12.26
C LEU A 84 0.63 0.71 -12.25
N LYS A 85 1.78 0.50 -11.60
CA LYS A 85 2.32 -0.85 -11.34
C LYS A 85 1.36 -1.71 -10.53
N PHE A 86 0.77 -1.17 -9.47
CA PHE A 86 -0.17 -1.87 -8.60
C PHE A 86 -1.46 -2.29 -9.32
N LEU A 87 -2.03 -1.39 -10.13
CA LEU A 87 -3.20 -1.74 -10.94
C LEU A 87 -2.88 -2.86 -11.93
N THR A 88 -1.66 -2.83 -12.50
CA THR A 88 -1.15 -3.89 -13.38
C THR A 88 -0.86 -5.19 -12.64
N SER A 89 -0.35 -5.18 -11.40
CA SER A 89 -0.06 -6.40 -10.65
C SER A 89 -1.33 -7.18 -10.36
N ASN A 90 -2.42 -6.49 -10.02
CA ASN A 90 -3.75 -7.09 -9.85
C ASN A 90 -4.23 -7.82 -11.12
N LEU A 91 -4.04 -7.21 -12.29
CA LEU A 91 -4.33 -7.88 -13.57
C LEU A 91 -3.37 -9.03 -13.85
N LEU A 92 -2.10 -8.90 -13.47
CA LEU A 92 -1.11 -9.96 -13.57
C LEU A 92 -1.49 -11.16 -12.71
N GLU A 93 -2.04 -10.97 -11.51
CA GLU A 93 -2.57 -12.08 -10.71
C GLU A 93 -3.64 -12.83 -11.47
N ARG A 94 -4.49 -12.16 -12.24
CA ARG A 94 -5.56 -12.80 -13.04
C ARG A 94 -5.05 -13.48 -14.31
N HIS A 95 -3.82 -13.22 -14.74
CA HIS A 95 -3.28 -13.75 -15.98
C HIS A 95 -3.02 -15.27 -15.87
N ASP A 96 -3.49 -16.04 -16.86
CA ASP A 96 -3.36 -17.52 -16.88
C ASP A 96 -1.91 -17.99 -16.70
N GLY A 97 -0.98 -17.28 -17.33
CA GLY A 97 0.45 -17.56 -17.22
C GLY A 97 1.01 -17.35 -15.81
N PHE A 98 0.44 -16.43 -15.02
CA PHE A 98 0.83 -16.20 -13.63
C PHE A 98 0.17 -17.24 -12.71
N GLN A 99 -1.13 -17.49 -12.90
CA GLN A 99 -1.88 -18.50 -12.14
C GLN A 99 -1.31 -19.91 -12.27
N ASN A 100 -0.79 -20.26 -13.45
CA ASN A 100 -0.21 -21.56 -13.74
C ASN A 100 1.32 -21.55 -13.76
N MET A 101 1.94 -20.46 -13.28
CA MET A 101 3.39 -20.32 -13.32
C MET A 101 4.07 -21.37 -12.45
N LYS A 102 5.00 -22.12 -13.04
CA LYS A 102 5.90 -22.99 -12.26
C LYS A 102 7.02 -22.16 -11.65
N VAL A 103 6.96 -21.93 -10.35
CA VAL A 103 8.04 -21.28 -9.61
C VAL A 103 9.28 -22.17 -9.64
N THR A 104 10.41 -21.61 -10.07
CA THR A 104 11.71 -22.28 -10.05
C THR A 104 12.64 -21.57 -9.09
N ARG A 105 13.62 -22.30 -8.54
CA ARG A 105 14.67 -21.70 -7.69
C ARG A 105 15.54 -20.68 -8.43
N ALA A 106 15.64 -20.80 -9.76
CA ALA A 106 16.34 -19.82 -10.59
C ALA A 106 15.62 -18.45 -10.62
N GLY A 107 14.32 -18.41 -10.31
CA GLY A 107 13.50 -17.20 -10.23
C GLY A 107 13.65 -16.42 -8.92
N ILE A 108 14.79 -16.49 -8.23
CA ILE A 108 14.99 -15.93 -6.89
C ILE A 108 14.69 -14.43 -6.75
N LYS A 109 14.74 -13.66 -7.84
CA LYS A 109 14.41 -12.22 -7.85
C LYS A 109 12.92 -11.93 -8.09
N PHE A 110 12.15 -12.92 -8.50
CA PHE A 110 10.74 -12.74 -8.84
C PHE A 110 9.89 -12.28 -7.63
N PRO A 111 10.08 -12.81 -6.40
CA PRO A 111 9.32 -12.34 -5.25
C PRO A 111 9.50 -10.84 -4.98
N ASP A 112 10.75 -10.34 -4.96
CA ASP A 112 11.02 -8.90 -4.77
C ASP A 112 10.46 -8.05 -5.91
N PHE A 113 10.61 -8.50 -7.17
CA PHE A 113 10.04 -7.80 -8.33
C PHE A 113 8.52 -7.70 -8.24
N TYR A 114 7.86 -8.82 -7.93
CA TYR A 114 6.41 -8.86 -7.84
C TYR A 114 5.91 -7.99 -6.68
N ARG A 115 6.59 -8.04 -5.53
CA ARG A 115 6.23 -7.25 -4.36
C ARG A 115 6.37 -5.74 -4.59
N ASP A 116 7.41 -5.32 -5.31
CA ASP A 116 7.58 -3.92 -5.73
C ASP A 116 6.42 -3.44 -6.63
N MET A 117 5.90 -4.33 -7.48
CA MET A 117 4.73 -4.01 -8.29
C MET A 117 3.44 -3.94 -7.48
N SER A 118 3.21 -4.89 -6.57
CA SER A 118 1.94 -5.04 -5.85
C SER A 118 1.82 -4.21 -4.58
N GLY A 119 2.82 -3.40 -4.23
CA GLY A 119 2.90 -2.75 -2.92
C GLY A 119 2.47 -1.31 -2.79
N MET A 120 2.41 -0.56 -3.89
CA MET A 120 2.28 0.92 -3.86
C MET A 120 3.32 1.60 -2.94
N ASN A 121 4.46 0.96 -2.75
CA ASN A 121 5.48 1.30 -1.78
C ASN A 121 5.96 2.75 -1.86
N VAL A 122 6.34 3.18 -3.06
CA VAL A 122 6.80 4.53 -3.35
C VAL A 122 5.67 5.54 -3.20
N ALA A 123 4.42 5.21 -3.56
CA ALA A 123 3.29 6.11 -3.33
C ALA A 123 3.12 6.42 -1.83
N TYR A 124 3.16 5.40 -0.97
CA TYR A 124 3.09 5.59 0.48
C TYR A 124 4.30 6.34 1.07
N ALA A 125 5.49 6.16 0.49
CA ALA A 125 6.66 6.96 0.87
C ALA A 125 6.46 8.45 0.50
N VAL A 126 5.93 8.74 -0.69
CA VAL A 126 5.63 10.10 -1.15
C VAL A 126 4.53 10.77 -0.32
N PHE A 127 3.51 10.01 0.11
CA PHE A 127 2.45 10.53 0.99
C PHE A 127 2.98 11.12 2.30
N CYS A 128 4.17 10.72 2.75
CA CYS A 128 4.80 11.30 3.93
C CYS A 128 5.20 12.77 3.73
N TYR A 129 5.37 13.25 2.49
CA TYR A 129 5.98 14.55 2.19
C TYR A 129 5.14 15.45 1.27
N PRO A 130 3.95 15.93 1.68
CA PRO A 130 3.20 16.93 0.92
C PRO A 130 3.98 18.22 0.71
N LYS A 131 4.04 18.75 -0.53
CA LYS A 131 4.93 19.86 -0.90
C LYS A 131 4.67 21.16 -0.13
N ALA A 132 3.43 21.36 0.35
CA ALA A 132 3.06 22.52 1.16
C ALA A 132 3.81 22.59 2.51
N GLN A 133 4.20 21.43 3.05
CA GLN A 133 4.96 21.32 4.30
C GLN A 133 6.42 20.91 4.07
N TYR A 134 6.67 20.19 2.98
CA TYR A 134 7.96 19.54 2.66
C TYR A 134 8.42 19.93 1.24
N PRO A 135 8.72 21.21 0.98
CA PRO A 135 8.98 21.72 -0.37
C PRO A 135 10.33 21.26 -0.97
N ASP A 136 11.26 20.74 -0.16
CA ASP A 136 12.57 20.26 -0.63
C ASP A 136 12.57 18.74 -0.76
N ALA A 137 12.38 18.25 -1.99
CA ALA A 137 12.43 16.81 -2.28
C ALA A 137 13.81 16.20 -2.00
N ALA A 138 14.91 16.97 -2.14
CA ALA A 138 16.26 16.46 -1.88
C ALA A 138 16.46 16.09 -0.41
N ALA A 139 15.66 16.66 0.50
CA ALA A 139 15.70 16.36 1.92
C ALA A 139 15.25 14.92 2.26
N TYR A 140 14.53 14.21 1.37
CA TYR A 140 14.08 12.84 1.63
C TYR A 140 14.27 11.87 0.46
N LEU A 141 14.63 12.33 -0.74
CA LEU A 141 14.77 11.51 -1.95
C LEU A 141 15.66 10.27 -1.73
N GLU A 142 16.82 10.46 -1.08
CA GLU A 142 17.76 9.38 -0.78
C GLU A 142 17.13 8.26 0.06
N ALA A 143 16.15 8.59 0.91
CA ALA A 143 15.51 7.64 1.80
C ALA A 143 14.35 6.86 1.14
N ILE A 144 13.82 7.33 0.01
CA ILE A 144 12.65 6.72 -0.67
C ILE A 144 12.82 5.21 -0.91
N PRO A 145 13.97 4.69 -1.40
CA PRO A 145 14.11 3.26 -1.63
C PRO A 145 13.96 2.42 -0.35
N ASP A 146 14.56 2.87 0.77
CA ASP A 146 14.45 2.17 2.05
C ASP A 146 13.08 2.38 2.71
N MET A 147 12.43 3.53 2.52
CA MET A 147 11.04 3.74 2.95
C MET A 147 10.09 2.80 2.21
N ALA A 148 10.18 2.75 0.88
CA ALA A 148 9.38 1.90 0.03
C ALA A 148 9.58 0.42 0.42
N ARG A 149 10.84 -0.02 0.54
CA ARG A 149 11.13 -1.37 0.99
C ARG A 149 10.56 -1.64 2.38
N PHE A 150 10.78 -0.74 3.35
CA PHE A 150 10.22 -0.87 4.70
C PHE A 150 8.71 -1.06 4.64
N ILE A 151 7.97 -0.16 3.99
CA ILE A 151 6.51 -0.17 3.89
C ILE A 151 6.00 -1.52 3.37
N ASP A 152 6.68 -2.07 2.36
CA ASP A 152 6.27 -3.35 1.78
C ASP A 152 6.49 -4.50 2.76
N ILE A 153 7.75 -4.71 3.16
CA ILE A 153 8.13 -5.93 3.85
C ILE A 153 7.78 -5.88 5.34
N SER A 154 7.53 -4.69 5.91
CA SER A 154 6.90 -4.59 7.23
C SER A 154 5.46 -5.08 7.19
N ASN A 155 4.72 -4.80 6.11
CA ASN A 155 3.37 -5.32 5.96
C ASN A 155 3.41 -6.84 5.93
N ASP A 156 4.29 -7.44 5.12
CA ASP A 156 4.43 -8.90 5.00
C ASP A 156 4.77 -9.56 6.36
N VAL A 157 5.61 -8.93 7.17
CA VAL A 157 5.95 -9.42 8.51
C VAL A 157 4.76 -9.30 9.46
N LEU A 158 4.06 -8.17 9.47
CA LEU A 158 2.93 -7.91 10.36
C LEU A 158 1.67 -8.66 9.92
N SER A 159 1.53 -8.99 8.63
CA SER A 159 0.43 -9.74 8.07
C SER A 159 0.65 -11.25 8.12
N PHE A 160 1.88 -11.71 8.35
CA PHE A 160 2.23 -13.14 8.35
C PHE A 160 1.26 -13.99 9.19
N TYR A 161 0.95 -13.56 10.43
CA TYR A 161 0.07 -14.33 11.31
C TYR A 161 -1.35 -14.49 10.74
N LYS A 162 -1.95 -13.40 10.22
CA LYS A 162 -3.29 -13.49 9.62
C LYS A 162 -3.32 -14.38 8.39
N GLU A 163 -2.22 -14.41 7.61
CA GLU A 163 -2.09 -15.18 6.38
C GLU A 163 -1.94 -16.66 6.67
N GLU A 164 -1.07 -17.03 7.62
CA GLU A 164 -0.91 -18.41 8.08
C GLU A 164 -2.24 -18.97 8.63
N VAL A 165 -2.91 -18.23 9.50
CA VAL A 165 -4.22 -18.64 10.04
C VAL A 165 -5.29 -18.72 8.94
N GLY A 166 -5.18 -17.87 7.91
CA GLY A 166 -6.07 -17.86 6.75
C GLY A 166 -5.75 -18.92 5.68
N GLY A 167 -4.62 -19.62 5.80
CA GLY A 167 -4.13 -20.53 4.77
C GLY A 167 -3.67 -19.83 3.49
N ASP A 168 -3.40 -18.53 3.53
CA ASP A 168 -2.90 -17.76 2.39
C ASP A 168 -1.39 -18.00 2.24
N THR A 169 -1.02 -18.66 1.15
CA THR A 169 0.38 -19.00 0.81
C THR A 169 0.85 -18.30 -0.46
N ARG A 170 0.03 -17.38 -1.02
CA ARG A 170 0.34 -16.64 -2.25
C ARG A 170 0.86 -15.24 -1.93
N ASN A 171 1.70 -15.14 -0.92
CA ASN A 171 2.31 -13.89 -0.43
C ASN A 171 3.83 -13.86 -0.65
N PHE A 172 4.45 -12.71 -0.36
CA PHE A 172 5.89 -12.49 -0.53
C PHE A 172 6.75 -13.49 0.24
N LEU A 173 6.42 -13.76 1.50
CA LEU A 173 7.20 -14.63 2.38
C LEU A 173 7.24 -16.07 1.85
N HIS A 174 6.08 -16.61 1.43
CA HIS A 174 6.02 -17.93 0.81
C HIS A 174 6.70 -17.98 -0.55
N ASN A 175 6.52 -16.95 -1.38
CA ASN A 175 7.21 -16.85 -2.67
C ASN A 175 8.74 -16.84 -2.49
N ARG A 176 9.23 -16.16 -1.44
CA ARG A 176 10.64 -16.13 -1.08
C ARG A 176 11.12 -17.47 -0.52
N ALA A 177 10.34 -18.14 0.34
CA ALA A 177 10.63 -19.49 0.81
C ALA A 177 10.72 -20.51 -0.35
N ASN A 178 9.77 -20.46 -1.29
CA ASN A 178 9.72 -21.34 -2.45
C ASN A 178 10.94 -21.18 -3.36
N THR A 179 11.34 -19.93 -3.64
CA THR A 179 12.47 -19.65 -4.53
C THR A 179 13.84 -19.91 -3.89
N THR A 180 13.99 -19.64 -2.60
CA THR A 180 15.24 -19.89 -1.85
C THR A 180 15.38 -21.33 -1.37
N GLY A 181 14.27 -22.05 -1.20
CA GLY A 181 14.24 -23.37 -0.57
C GLY A 181 14.43 -23.35 0.96
N LYS A 182 14.35 -22.19 1.60
CA LYS A 182 14.48 -22.03 3.05
C LYS A 182 13.17 -22.31 3.78
N PRO A 183 13.21 -22.77 5.05
CA PRO A 183 12.03 -22.84 5.90
C PRO A 183 11.34 -21.48 6.05
N ILE A 184 10.01 -21.44 6.07
CA ILE A 184 9.22 -20.19 6.13
C ILE A 184 9.58 -19.32 7.36
N LEU A 185 9.81 -19.94 8.52
CA LEU A 185 10.21 -19.20 9.73
C LEU A 185 11.63 -18.63 9.66
N GLU A 186 12.52 -19.22 8.85
CA GLU A 186 13.83 -18.65 8.57
C GLU A 186 13.69 -17.42 7.67
N VAL A 187 12.88 -17.52 6.61
CA VAL A 187 12.56 -16.39 5.73
C VAL A 187 11.91 -15.24 6.51
N LEU A 188 10.94 -15.52 7.38
CA LEU A 188 10.31 -14.51 8.23
C LEU A 188 11.36 -13.77 9.07
N LYS A 189 12.30 -14.49 9.70
CA LYS A 189 13.36 -13.87 10.51
C LYS A 189 14.28 -12.98 9.66
N GLU A 190 14.62 -13.42 8.46
CA GLU A 190 15.45 -12.65 7.52
C GLU A 190 14.73 -11.38 7.07
N VAL A 191 13.47 -11.49 6.68
CA VAL A 191 12.66 -10.36 6.23
C VAL A 191 12.43 -9.38 7.38
N SER A 192 12.11 -9.85 8.59
CA SER A 192 12.03 -8.99 9.79
C SER A 192 13.33 -8.22 10.05
N LYS A 193 14.49 -8.85 9.84
CA LYS A 193 15.77 -8.17 9.96
C LYS A 193 15.94 -7.11 8.87
N GLU A 194 15.62 -7.43 7.63
CA GLU A 194 15.66 -6.48 6.52
C GLU A 194 14.74 -5.29 6.76
N THR A 195 13.54 -5.50 7.30
CA THR A 195 12.61 -4.43 7.71
C THR A 195 13.28 -3.46 8.67
N MET A 196 13.88 -3.99 9.75
CA MET A 196 14.57 -3.17 10.76
C MET A 196 15.77 -2.44 10.16
N ASP A 197 16.52 -3.08 9.27
CA ASP A 197 17.69 -2.48 8.65
C ASP A 197 17.29 -1.35 7.68
N CYS A 198 16.16 -1.48 6.97
CA CYS A 198 15.59 -0.38 6.16
C CYS A 198 15.20 0.80 7.05
N ALA A 199 14.45 0.55 8.14
CA ALA A 199 14.03 1.60 9.07
C ALA A 199 15.23 2.38 9.63
N LYS A 200 16.28 1.67 10.07
CA LYS A 200 17.51 2.29 10.58
C LYS A 200 18.21 3.14 9.52
N ARG A 201 18.28 2.68 8.26
CA ARG A 201 18.89 3.48 7.18
C ARG A 201 18.09 4.75 6.91
N VAL A 202 16.76 4.67 6.85
CA VAL A 202 15.92 5.87 6.71
C VAL A 202 16.15 6.85 7.87
N GLU A 203 16.16 6.38 9.11
CA GLU A 203 16.44 7.21 10.28
C GLU A 203 17.81 7.88 10.20
N GLN A 204 18.87 7.17 9.78
CA GLN A 204 20.19 7.76 9.60
C GLN A 204 20.23 8.79 8.48
N ILE A 205 19.58 8.53 7.34
CA ILE A 205 19.53 9.46 6.20
C ILE A 205 18.84 10.75 6.62
N LEU A 206 17.69 10.66 7.29
CA LEU A 206 16.88 11.82 7.67
C LEU A 206 17.36 12.53 8.93
N LYS A 207 18.28 11.94 9.70
CA LYS A 207 18.75 12.49 10.97
C LYS A 207 19.20 13.95 10.84
N GLY A 208 18.62 14.82 11.66
CA GLY A 208 18.96 16.25 11.68
C GLY A 208 18.32 17.06 10.55
N ARG A 209 17.46 16.45 9.71
CA ARG A 209 16.70 17.16 8.65
C ARG A 209 15.38 17.76 9.18
N GLY A 210 15.22 17.91 10.49
CA GLY A 210 14.12 18.67 11.11
C GLY A 210 12.73 18.06 10.84
N VAL A 211 11.84 18.84 10.23
CA VAL A 211 10.45 18.41 9.97
C VAL A 211 10.36 17.16 9.10
N TYR A 212 11.33 16.93 8.20
CA TYR A 212 11.37 15.75 7.35
C TYR A 212 11.60 14.46 8.16
N GLU A 213 12.52 14.52 9.13
CA GLU A 213 12.76 13.41 10.06
C GLU A 213 11.50 13.11 10.89
N GLN A 214 10.86 14.16 11.42
CA GLN A 214 9.65 14.02 12.21
C GLN A 214 8.50 13.40 11.40
N SER A 215 8.33 13.81 10.13
CA SER A 215 7.28 13.27 9.25
C SER A 215 7.41 11.75 9.10
N TRP A 216 8.62 11.26 8.83
CA TRP A 216 8.86 9.81 8.75
C TRP A 216 8.53 9.10 10.05
N GLN A 217 9.00 9.61 11.19
CA GLN A 217 8.73 8.99 12.49
C GLN A 217 7.22 8.95 12.80
N ASP A 218 6.49 10.02 12.49
CA ASP A 218 5.04 10.07 12.67
C ASP A 218 4.32 9.10 11.74
N SER A 219 4.78 8.97 10.49
CA SER A 219 4.26 7.99 9.54
C SER A 219 4.50 6.55 10.01
N VAL A 220 5.70 6.22 10.52
CA VAL A 220 5.99 4.89 11.08
C VAL A 220 5.10 4.60 12.29
N ARG A 221 4.93 5.56 13.22
CA ARG A 221 4.02 5.40 14.36
C ARG A 221 2.58 5.14 13.90
N GLY A 222 2.08 5.94 12.96
CA GLY A 222 0.74 5.76 12.41
C GLY A 222 0.57 4.43 11.67
N TYR A 223 1.58 4.01 10.93
CA TYR A 223 1.61 2.73 10.23
C TYR A 223 1.59 1.54 11.20
N MET A 224 2.38 1.60 12.28
CA MET A 224 2.34 0.57 13.33
C MET A 224 0.98 0.53 14.02
N ALA A 225 0.44 1.70 14.40
CA ALA A 225 -0.89 1.80 15.01
C ALA A 225 -1.98 1.21 14.10
N MET A 226 -1.89 1.41 12.78
CA MET A 226 -2.83 0.80 11.82
C MET A 226 -2.81 -0.74 11.89
N HIS A 227 -1.65 -1.36 12.11
CA HIS A 227 -1.56 -2.82 12.21
C HIS A 227 -2.02 -3.35 13.58
N THR A 228 -1.67 -2.65 14.66
CA THR A 228 -2.00 -3.07 16.04
C THR A 228 -3.47 -2.85 16.37
N THR A 229 -4.11 -1.83 15.79
CA THR A 229 -5.50 -1.48 16.11
C THR A 229 -6.54 -2.04 15.14
N ASN A 230 -6.13 -2.47 13.94
CA ASN A 230 -7.05 -3.02 12.95
C ASN A 230 -7.26 -4.53 13.16
N PRO A 231 -8.50 -4.99 13.41
CA PRO A 231 -8.81 -6.42 13.60
C PRO A 231 -8.37 -7.32 12.44
N ARG A 232 -8.21 -6.77 11.22
CA ARG A 232 -7.73 -7.49 10.03
C ARG A 232 -6.44 -8.28 10.29
N TYR A 233 -5.51 -7.72 11.06
CA TYR A 233 -4.19 -8.33 11.27
C TYR A 233 -4.15 -9.35 12.41
N LYS A 234 -5.24 -9.48 13.18
CA LYS A 234 -5.35 -10.42 14.32
C LYS A 234 -4.23 -10.28 15.36
N MET A 235 -3.72 -9.07 15.56
CA MET A 235 -2.66 -8.79 16.54
C MET A 235 -3.11 -9.06 17.97
N SER A 236 -4.40 -8.93 18.26
CA SER A 236 -5.02 -9.28 19.54
C SER A 236 -4.78 -10.73 19.95
N ASP A 237 -4.78 -11.67 18.99
CA ASP A 237 -4.59 -13.10 19.26
C ASP A 237 -3.19 -13.40 19.82
N MET A 238 -2.23 -12.53 19.51
CA MET A 238 -0.85 -12.60 19.98
C MET A 238 -0.58 -11.69 21.20
N GLY A 239 -1.60 -11.01 21.73
CA GLY A 239 -1.44 -10.04 22.82
C GLY A 239 -0.74 -8.74 22.40
N LEU A 240 -0.73 -8.43 21.10
CA LEU A 240 -0.10 -7.24 20.51
C LEU A 240 -1.13 -6.23 19.96
N GLY A 241 -2.41 -6.50 20.13
CA GLY A 241 -3.49 -5.63 19.69
C GLY A 241 -3.63 -4.39 20.59
N GLU A 242 -3.97 -3.26 19.98
CA GLU A 242 -4.21 -1.98 20.65
C GLU A 242 -5.64 -1.50 20.35
N GLU A 243 -6.19 -0.61 21.18
CA GLU A 243 -7.51 -0.03 20.95
C GLU A 243 -7.45 1.04 19.86
N HIS A 244 -8.37 0.99 18.89
CA HIS A 244 -8.41 1.98 17.81
C HIS A 244 -8.70 3.37 18.36
N PRO A 245 -7.97 4.44 17.96
CA PRO A 245 -8.17 5.80 18.48
C PRO A 245 -9.59 6.36 18.26
N LEU A 246 -10.29 5.83 17.26
CA LEU A 246 -11.69 6.19 16.96
C LEU A 246 -12.73 5.25 17.59
N ALA A 247 -12.33 4.19 18.30
CA ALA A 247 -13.26 3.27 18.96
C ALA A 247 -14.29 3.99 19.86
N PRO A 248 -13.91 5.02 20.65
CA PRO A 248 -14.87 5.79 21.44
C PRO A 248 -15.92 6.57 20.60
N PHE A 249 -15.69 6.75 19.30
CA PHE A 249 -16.52 7.55 18.41
C PHE A 249 -17.28 6.74 17.35
N GLU A 250 -17.14 5.40 17.32
CA GLU A 250 -17.80 4.53 16.32
C GLU A 250 -19.32 4.74 16.25
N HIS A 251 -19.97 4.90 17.40
CA HIS A 251 -21.41 5.18 17.49
C HIS A 251 -21.81 6.45 16.72
N LYS A 252 -20.95 7.49 16.72
CA LYS A 252 -21.22 8.76 16.02
C LYS A 252 -21.08 8.64 14.51
N ILE A 253 -20.25 7.72 14.03
CA ILE A 253 -20.11 7.44 12.59
C ILE A 253 -21.37 6.75 12.09
N GLY A 254 -21.89 5.77 12.84
CA GLY A 254 -23.19 5.14 12.55
C GLY A 254 -24.33 6.16 12.49
N GLU A 255 -24.43 7.02 13.51
CA GLU A 255 -25.44 8.09 13.55
C GLU A 255 -25.34 9.08 12.38
N PHE A 256 -24.14 9.36 11.87
CA PHE A 256 -23.95 10.23 10.71
C PHE A 256 -24.53 9.60 9.44
N PHE A 257 -24.22 8.33 9.17
CA PHE A 257 -24.76 7.62 8.01
C PHE A 257 -26.28 7.45 8.09
N ASP A 258 -26.80 7.16 9.28
CA ASP A 258 -28.25 7.11 9.50
C ASP A 258 -28.92 8.46 9.18
N ARG A 259 -28.31 9.58 9.56
CA ARG A 259 -28.84 10.92 9.22
C ARG A 259 -28.77 11.21 7.73
N VAL A 260 -27.68 10.85 7.05
CA VAL A 260 -27.53 11.04 5.60
C VAL A 260 -28.56 10.22 4.84
N ASN A 261 -28.75 8.95 5.22
CA ASN A 261 -29.70 8.04 4.57
C ASN A 261 -31.16 8.41 4.85
N ASN A 262 -31.45 9.04 6.00
CA ASN A 262 -32.80 9.52 6.33
C ASN A 262 -33.11 10.91 5.74
N ALA A 263 -32.10 11.61 5.18
CA ALA A 263 -32.25 12.91 4.54
C ALA A 263 -32.35 12.83 3.00
N SER A 264 -32.14 11.65 2.43
CA SER A 264 -32.31 11.28 1.02
C SER A 264 -33.61 10.53 0.77
#